data_AF-T0ZNX8-F1
#
_entry.id   AF-T0ZNX8-F1
#
_cell.length_a   1.000
_cell.length_b   1.000
_cell.length_c   1.000
_cell.angle_alpha   90.00
_cell.angle_beta   90.00
_cell.angle_gamma   90.00
#
_symmetry.space_group_name_H-M   'P 1'
#
loop_
_entity.id
_entity.type
_entity.pdbx_description
1 polymer ?
#
loop_
_entity_poly.entity_id
_entity_poly.type
_entity_poly.pdbx_seq_one_letter_code
_entity_poly.pdbx_strand_id
1 'polypeptide(L)' 'MQVMGIWGVVPGPHTSKKHPTHPVYSYLLRDLPVTHPNQVWATDITYIPFAKGFFYLIAIID' A
#
# COMPACT_ATOMS: atom_id res chain seq x y z
N MET A 1 -9.83 6.63 13.54
CA MET A 1 -8.99 7.40 12.60
C MET A 1 -9.93 8.22 11.73
N GLN A 2 -10.00 9.54 11.92
CA GLN A 2 -10.90 10.40 11.13
C GLN A 2 -10.33 10.50 9.72
N VAL A 3 -11.00 9.85 8.77
CA VAL A 3 -10.67 9.90 7.35
C VAL A 3 -11.08 11.28 6.84
N MET A 4 -10.20 11.96 6.11
CA MET A 4 -10.32 13.36 5.66
C MET A 4 -11.53 13.68 4.75
N GLY A 5 -12.54 12.81 4.67
CA GLY A 5 -13.76 13.03 3.89
C GLY A 5 -13.55 13.04 2.38
N ILE A 6 -12.37 12.61 1.90
CA ILE A 6 -12.04 12.55 0.49
C ILE A 6 -12.21 11.10 0.02
N TRP A 7 -13.15 10.85 -0.89
CA TRP A 7 -13.36 9.54 -1.51
C TRP A 7 -13.53 9.68 -3.03
N GLY A 8 -13.04 8.68 -3.77
CA GLY A 8 -13.31 8.58 -5.21
C GLY A 8 -14.79 8.25 -5.47
N VAL A 9 -15.39 8.87 -6.49
CA VAL A 9 -16.80 8.65 -6.90
C VAL A 9 -17.01 7.28 -7.57
N VAL A 10 -15.92 6.62 -7.97
CA VAL A 10 -15.93 5.28 -8.57
C VAL A 10 -15.72 4.21 -7.50
N PRO A 11 -16.38 3.03 -7.59
CA PRO A 11 -16.01 1.88 -6.78
C PRO A 11 -14.52 1.61 -7.00
N GLY A 12 -13.71 1.78 -5.96
CA GLY A 12 -12.30 1.41 -6.03
C GLY A 12 -12.19 -0.08 -6.37
N PRO A 13 -11.18 -0.50 -7.15
CA PRO A 13 -10.89 -1.92 -7.27
C PRO A 13 -10.75 -2.50 -5.86
N HIS A 14 -11.38 -3.66 -5.61
CA HIS A 14 -11.35 -4.33 -4.31
C HIS A 14 -9.95 -4.91 -4.02
N THR A 15 -8.91 -4.07 -4.04
CA THR A 15 -7.51 -4.45 -3.79
C THR A 15 -7.29 -4.91 -2.35
N SER A 16 -8.19 -4.56 -1.43
CA SER A 16 -8.17 -5.04 -0.04
C SER A 16 -8.62 -6.50 0.12
N LYS A 17 -9.27 -7.12 -0.89
CA LYS A 17 -9.66 -8.52 -0.83
C LYS A 17 -8.51 -9.40 -1.33
N LYS A 18 -7.91 -10.16 -0.41
CA LYS A 18 -6.94 -11.20 -0.79
C LYS A 18 -7.60 -12.21 -1.74
N HIS A 19 -6.88 -12.63 -2.76
CA HIS A 19 -7.33 -13.74 -3.61
C HIS A 19 -7.19 -15.06 -2.82
N PRO A 20 -8.15 -16.01 -2.90
CA PRO A 20 -8.20 -17.18 -2.02
C PRO A 20 -6.95 -18.06 -2.01
N THR A 21 -6.22 -18.09 -3.13
CA THR A 21 -5.01 -18.89 -3.30
C THR A 21 -3.74 -18.20 -2.79
N HIS A 22 -3.80 -16.91 -2.42
CA HIS A 22 -2.62 -16.20 -1.98
C HIS A 22 -2.29 -16.56 -0.53
N PRO A 23 -1.06 -17.04 -0.26
CA PRO A 23 -0.63 -17.34 1.10
C PRO A 23 -0.64 -16.07 1.95
N VAL A 24 -1.09 -16.22 3.20
CA VAL A 24 -1.03 -15.15 4.21
C VAL A 24 0.28 -15.30 4.96
N TYR A 25 1.12 -14.27 4.91
CA TYR A 25 2.36 -14.21 5.66
C TYR A 25 2.16 -13.43 6.97
N SER A 26 2.88 -13.83 8.01
CA SER A 26 2.91 -13.09 9.28
C SER A 26 3.52 -11.71 9.09
N TYR A 27 2.93 -10.69 9.70
CA TYR A 27 3.46 -9.33 9.67
C TYR A 27 4.66 -9.21 10.62
N LEU A 28 5.87 -9.25 10.06
CA LEU A 28 7.13 -9.35 10.81
C LEU A 28 7.48 -8.08 11.60
N LEU A 29 6.88 -6.93 11.26
CA LEU A 29 7.11 -5.66 11.96
C LEU A 29 6.20 -5.51 13.20
N ARG A 30 5.33 -6.48 13.48
CA ARG A 30 4.48 -6.44 14.67
C ARG A 30 5.35 -6.46 15.93
N ASP A 31 5.11 -5.51 16.83
CA ASP A 31 5.84 -5.34 18.10
C ASP A 31 7.35 -5.09 17.95
N LEU A 32 7.84 -4.78 16.75
CA LEU A 32 9.24 -4.44 16.50
C LEU A 32 9.48 -2.95 16.80
N PRO A 33 10.33 -2.60 17.80
CA PRO A 33 10.72 -1.22 18.02
C PRO A 33 11.68 -0.76 16.91
N VAL A 34 11.33 0.35 16.24
CA VAL A 34 12.20 1.03 15.28
C VAL A 34 13.02 2.08 16.03
N THR A 35 14.34 1.89 16.10
CA THR A 35 15.25 2.60 17.02
C THR A 35 16.35 3.39 16.29
N HIS A 36 16.59 3.11 15.02
CA HIS A 36 17.60 3.81 14.22
C HIS A 36 17.16 3.97 12.75
N PRO A 37 17.71 4.95 12.00
CA PRO A 37 17.50 5.06 10.55
C PRO A 37 17.95 3.78 9.82
N ASN A 38 17.38 3.48 8.65
CA ASN A 38 17.67 2.28 7.86
C ASN A 38 17.30 0.95 8.52
N GLN A 39 16.40 0.95 9.50
CA GLN A 39 15.93 -0.28 10.15
C GLN A 39 14.68 -0.88 9.48
N VAL A 40 13.77 -0.04 9.00
CA VAL A 40 12.49 -0.44 8.39
C VAL A 40 12.19 0.53 7.26
N TRP A 41 11.69 0.04 6.13
CA TRP A 41 11.25 0.88 5.01
C TRP A 41 9.75 0.82 4.83
N ALA A 42 9.15 1.98 4.60
CA ALA A 42 7.77 2.09 4.14
C ALA A 42 7.75 2.01 2.62
N THR A 43 6.84 1.19 2.09
CA THR A 43 6.63 1.08 0.65
C THR A 43 5.16 1.22 0.32
N ASP A 44 4.87 1.94 -0.76
CA ASP A 44 3.52 2.03 -1.31
C ASP A 44 3.58 1.98 -2.84
N ILE A 45 2.52 1.47 -3.45
CA ILE A 45 2.37 1.38 -4.90
C ILE A 45 1.08 2.08 -5.32
N THR A 46 1.19 2.94 -6.33
CA THR A 46 0.04 3.64 -6.89
C THR A 46 0.03 3.56 -8.41
N TYR A 47 -1.17 3.69 -8.97
CA TYR A 47 -1.43 3.64 -10.40
C TYR A 47 -1.58 5.07 -10.92
N ILE A 48 -0.71 5.46 -11.85
CA ILE A 48 -0.79 6.78 -12.49
C ILE A 48 -1.48 6.61 -13.85
N PRO A 49 -2.67 7.21 -14.06
CA PRO A 49 -3.36 7.13 -15.34
C PRO A 49 -2.58 7.87 -16.43
N PHE A 50 -2.58 7.32 -17.64
CA PHE A 50 -1.91 7.91 -18.80
C PHE A 50 -2.78 7.87 -20.05
N ALA A 51 -2.38 8.59 -21.10
CA ALA A 51 -3.17 8.70 -22.34
C ALA A 51 -3.55 7.34 -22.96
N LYS A 52 -2.71 6.32 -22.76
CA LYS A 52 -3.04 4.92 -23.04
C LYS A 52 -2.54 4.04 -21.89
N GLY A 53 -3.46 3.57 -21.05
CA GLY A 53 -3.15 2.67 -19.94
C GLY A 53 -2.75 3.41 -18.65
N PHE A 54 -1.87 2.80 -17.87
CA PHE A 54 -1.43 3.29 -16.57
C PHE A 54 0.03 2.90 -16.31
N PHE A 55 0.73 3.71 -15.52
CA PHE A 55 2.03 3.37 -14.96
C PHE A 55 1.90 2.91 -13.51
N TYR A 56 2.81 2.03 -13.10
CA TYR A 56 3.01 1.69 -11.70
C TYR A 56 4.09 2.62 -11.13
N LEU A 57 3.73 3.42 -10.13
CA LEU A 57 4.69 4.15 -9.34
C LEU A 57 4.87 3.43 -8.01
N ILE A 58 6.12 3.13 -7.67
CA ILE A 58 6.50 2.57 -6.37
C ILE A 58 7.34 3.63 -5.66
N ALA A 59 6.99 3.92 -4.40
CA ALA A 59 7.80 4.74 -3.51
C ALA A 59 8.36 3.87 -2.39
N ILE A 60 9.63 4.11 -2.05
CA ILE A 60 10.32 3.50 -0.91
C ILE A 60 10.86 4.64 -0.06
N ILE A 61 10.54 4.61 1.24
CA ILE A 61 10.91 5.64 2.21
C ILE A 61 11.57 4.95 3.39
N ASP A 62 12.63 5.57 3.91
CA ASP A 62 13.27 5.20 5.16
C ASP A 62 12.50 5.68 6.39
#